data_AF-A0A9E5MLN2-F1
#
_entry.id   AF-A0A9E5MLN2-F1
#
_cell.length_a   1.000
_cell.length_b   1.000
_cell.length_c   1.000
_cell.angle_alpha   90.00
_cell.angle_beta   90.00
_cell.angle_gamma   90.00
#
_symmetry.space_group_name_H-M   'P 1'
#
loop_
_entity.id
_entity.type
_entity.pdbx_description
1 polymer ?
#
loop_
_entity_poly.entity_id
_entity_poly.type
_entity_poly.pdbx_seq_one_letter_code
_entity_poly.pdbx_strand_id
1 'polypeptide(L)'
;MSEKLSFPKLILFDWHGTLVNTLDAMYQAVEVLLDQLEDLDLVPSMSREMETRNIDDEKLLRYVRVFRHLHPKILAERRISRTDIFDVLFGDDEQAKNTAHQAYNENYRQFFGKVKPFQAGIYEYLCCLKASGIQLGIATNRSREFLDKELERVDGGRWQSLFEVILCGNETGHYKPAAGMLIEAMARVGIKNHEDVWYVGDSQSDMLTARRAAVPSVFYNGALWDEAWFKGAFVDHQMHYEPNAIVDDFDQLLDLFETLGALQQRPSRQPPREPPEPHIEPDWHPSVAQLRPPSLILFDWHATLVDTLDAMYHAVDDMLAEFEELELMQRLVTEDNAKSPEDMKLVTHVRQYKQLHPKIKADRKISRTDIFEVLFGEDDAAKRVAHGHFTRHYRKYYGTALPFESRVRYVLQGLLDIGMPVGVITNRDREFFIAELANVNGEDWSGFFQVSICGDDTEKRKPHTDQLQKAVDMFDMPLAEDVWYVGDSTTDTIAAKTAGVTSVFFNGAQWDQPWLNTIFPGSARYPHKPDVVVNDFSEFWALVLACRHKKQGFGR
;
A
#
# COMPACT_ATOMS: atom_id res chain seq x y z
N MET A 1 12.01 2.56 -39.52
CA MET A 1 13.30 3.22 -39.79
C MET A 1 13.31 4.47 -38.92
N SER A 2 14.16 4.53 -37.91
CA SER A 2 14.27 5.71 -37.03
C SER A 2 14.67 6.91 -37.89
N GLU A 3 13.82 7.93 -37.95
CA GLU A 3 14.19 9.23 -38.53
C GLU A 3 15.36 9.77 -37.73
N LYS A 4 16.46 10.07 -38.43
CA LYS A 4 17.67 10.64 -37.82
C LYS A 4 17.30 11.97 -37.15
N LEU A 5 17.52 12.06 -35.84
CA LEU A 5 17.41 13.30 -35.09
C LEU A 5 18.25 14.40 -35.75
N SER A 6 17.71 15.60 -35.89
CA SER A 6 18.41 16.82 -36.31
C SER A 6 18.91 17.60 -35.09
N PHE A 7 19.96 18.41 -35.28
CA PHE A 7 20.47 19.29 -34.23
C PHE A 7 19.39 20.33 -33.84
N PRO A 8 18.92 20.37 -32.58
CA PRO A 8 17.80 21.22 -32.20
C PRO A 8 18.22 22.67 -31.98
N LYS A 9 17.27 23.58 -32.15
CA LYS A 9 17.36 24.98 -31.72
C LYS A 9 16.72 25.21 -30.35
N LEU A 10 15.76 24.36 -29.98
CA LEU A 10 15.09 24.36 -28.68
C LEU A 10 15.00 22.96 -28.11
N ILE A 11 15.26 22.82 -26.82
CA ILE A 11 14.93 21.61 -26.06
C ILE A 11 13.93 21.99 -24.98
N LEU A 12 12.79 21.32 -25.00
CA LEU A 12 11.78 21.37 -23.95
C LEU A 12 11.98 20.15 -23.05
N PHE A 13 12.03 20.37 -21.74
CA PHE A 13 12.16 19.31 -20.75
C PHE A 13 10.85 19.19 -19.95
N ASP A 14 10.46 17.96 -19.59
CA ASP A 14 9.63 17.80 -18.40
C ASP A 14 10.44 18.15 -17.14
N TRP A 15 9.72 18.43 -16.07
CA TRP A 15 10.28 18.86 -14.80
C TRP A 15 10.56 17.69 -13.85
N HIS A 16 9.50 17.06 -13.35
CA HIS A 16 9.60 15.95 -12.41
C HIS A 16 10.02 14.68 -13.15
N GLY A 17 10.92 13.86 -12.58
CA GLY A 17 11.35 12.59 -13.18
C GLY A 17 12.41 12.75 -14.28
N THR A 18 12.50 13.94 -14.88
CA THR A 18 13.50 14.30 -15.90
C THR A 18 14.57 15.26 -15.35
N LEU A 19 14.19 16.45 -14.89
CA LEU A 19 15.12 17.47 -14.40
C LEU A 19 15.31 17.42 -12.88
N VAL A 20 14.23 17.18 -12.14
CA VAL A 20 14.25 17.16 -10.66
C VAL A 20 13.54 15.95 -10.10
N ASN A 21 13.94 15.56 -8.89
CA ASN A 21 13.26 14.54 -8.10
C ASN A 21 12.36 15.20 -7.04
N THR A 22 11.05 14.96 -7.15
CA THR A 22 10.04 15.34 -6.15
C THR A 22 9.13 14.17 -5.75
N LEU A 23 9.62 12.93 -5.86
CA LEU A 23 8.81 11.70 -5.76
C LEU A 23 8.11 11.57 -4.40
N ASP A 24 8.82 11.85 -3.31
CA ASP A 24 8.27 11.76 -1.95
C ASP A 24 6.98 12.55 -1.77
N ALA A 25 6.99 13.81 -2.19
CA ALA A 25 5.86 14.72 -2.03
C ALA A 25 4.71 14.35 -2.97
N MET A 26 5.02 13.78 -4.14
CA MET A 26 4.01 13.31 -5.10
C MET A 26 3.23 12.13 -4.53
N TYR A 27 3.91 11.08 -4.07
CA TYR A 27 3.23 9.90 -3.51
C TYR A 27 2.41 10.24 -2.26
N GLN A 28 2.93 11.10 -1.37
CA GLN A 28 2.17 11.54 -0.19
C GLN A 28 0.90 12.31 -0.57
N ALA A 29 0.97 13.20 -1.56
CA ALA A 29 -0.20 13.94 -2.02
C ALA A 29 -1.22 13.06 -2.75
N VAL A 30 -0.75 12.02 -3.46
CA VAL A 30 -1.63 11.03 -4.09
C VAL A 30 -2.35 10.22 -3.03
N GLU A 31 -1.67 9.68 -2.02
CA GLU A 31 -2.31 8.91 -0.94
C GLU A 31 -3.45 9.69 -0.27
N VAL A 32 -3.21 10.95 0.08
CA VAL A 32 -4.26 11.82 0.67
C VAL A 32 -5.41 12.07 -0.29
N LEU A 33 -5.14 12.19 -1.60
CA LEU A 33 -6.20 12.35 -2.60
C LEU A 33 -7.02 11.07 -2.75
N LEU A 34 -6.37 9.90 -2.70
CA LEU A 34 -7.09 8.65 -2.89
C LEU A 34 -8.12 8.45 -1.77
N ASP A 35 -7.82 8.84 -0.53
CA ASP A 35 -8.78 8.87 0.59
C ASP A 35 -10.00 9.78 0.35
N GLN A 36 -9.88 10.77 -0.54
CA GLN A 36 -10.92 11.77 -0.83
C GLN A 36 -11.80 11.40 -2.04
N LEU A 37 -11.59 10.25 -2.70
CA LEU A 37 -12.29 9.93 -3.95
C LEU A 37 -13.82 9.90 -3.80
N GLU A 38 -14.34 9.41 -2.67
CA GLU A 38 -15.78 9.42 -2.36
C GLU A 38 -16.32 10.84 -2.19
N ASP A 39 -15.64 11.68 -1.41
CA ASP A 39 -16.06 13.05 -1.11
C ASP A 39 -16.05 13.93 -2.37
N LEU A 40 -15.17 13.61 -3.31
CA LEU A 40 -15.03 14.29 -4.61
C LEU A 40 -15.93 13.70 -5.70
N ASP A 41 -16.76 12.70 -5.39
CA ASP A 41 -17.60 11.96 -6.34
C ASP A 41 -16.83 11.39 -7.55
N LEU A 42 -15.58 10.97 -7.31
CA LEU A 42 -14.69 10.44 -8.35
C LEU A 42 -14.82 8.92 -8.55
N VAL A 43 -15.36 8.20 -7.56
CA VAL A 43 -15.52 6.74 -7.62
C VAL A 43 -16.38 6.28 -8.81
N PRO A 44 -17.51 6.93 -9.16
CA PRO A 44 -18.31 6.55 -10.32
C PRO A 44 -17.59 6.76 -11.66
N SER A 45 -16.69 7.74 -11.73
CA SER A 45 -15.87 8.07 -12.91
C SER A 45 -14.64 7.18 -13.07
N MET A 46 -14.36 6.28 -12.12
CA MET A 46 -13.20 5.40 -12.26
C MET A 46 -13.36 4.41 -13.43
N SER A 47 -12.30 4.24 -14.22
CA SER A 47 -12.20 3.32 -15.37
C SER A 47 -12.59 1.89 -15.04
N ARG A 48 -13.09 1.13 -16.01
CA ARG A 48 -13.39 -0.30 -15.81
C ARG A 48 -12.13 -1.16 -15.97
N GLU A 49 -12.07 -2.30 -15.30
CA GLU A 49 -10.91 -3.23 -15.39
C GLU A 49 -10.60 -3.63 -16.84
N MET A 50 -11.63 -3.86 -17.66
CA MET A 50 -11.48 -4.21 -19.09
C MET A 50 -10.93 -3.08 -19.97
N GLU A 51 -10.89 -1.84 -19.48
CA GLU A 51 -10.38 -0.66 -20.21
C GLU A 51 -8.90 -0.40 -19.91
N THR A 52 -8.29 -1.17 -19.00
CA THR A 52 -6.88 -1.01 -18.64
C THR A 52 -5.94 -1.58 -19.70
N ARG A 53 -4.73 -1.00 -19.82
CA ARG A 53 -3.79 -1.32 -20.91
C ARG A 53 -3.10 -2.68 -20.70
N ASN A 54 -2.89 -3.06 -19.45
CA ASN A 54 -2.15 -4.25 -19.06
C ASN A 54 -2.58 -4.74 -17.66
N ILE A 55 -2.07 -5.91 -17.28
CA ILE A 55 -2.41 -6.57 -16.00
C ILE A 55 -1.99 -5.75 -14.77
N ASP A 56 -0.92 -4.96 -14.85
CA ASP A 56 -0.46 -4.16 -13.71
C ASP A 56 -1.31 -2.91 -13.51
N ASP A 57 -1.79 -2.29 -14.60
CA ASP A 57 -2.81 -1.22 -14.56
C ASP A 57 -4.13 -1.75 -13.97
N GLU A 58 -4.57 -2.96 -14.38
CA GLU A 58 -5.75 -3.62 -13.81
C GLU A 58 -5.63 -3.80 -12.29
N LYS A 59 -4.47 -4.28 -11.83
CA LYS A 59 -4.18 -4.43 -10.40
C LYS A 59 -4.20 -3.09 -9.67
N LEU A 60 -3.56 -2.06 -10.22
CA LEU A 60 -3.55 -0.71 -9.63
C LEU A 60 -4.97 -0.17 -9.49
N LEU A 61 -5.74 -0.20 -10.58
CA LEU A 61 -7.12 0.27 -10.61
C LEU A 61 -7.98 -0.46 -9.57
N ARG A 62 -7.91 -1.79 -9.55
CA ARG A 62 -8.69 -2.63 -8.63
C ARG A 62 -8.32 -2.36 -7.18
N TYR A 63 -7.03 -2.24 -6.89
CA TYR A 63 -6.52 -1.96 -5.56
C TYR A 63 -7.03 -0.60 -5.06
N VAL A 64 -6.82 0.47 -5.84
CA VAL A 64 -7.32 1.81 -5.48
C VAL A 64 -8.85 1.82 -5.35
N ARG A 65 -9.57 1.08 -6.21
CA ARG A 65 -11.05 0.99 -6.20
C ARG A 65 -11.61 0.33 -4.95
N VAL A 66 -10.87 -0.52 -4.25
CA VAL A 66 -11.36 -1.08 -2.98
C VAL A 66 -10.79 -0.32 -1.79
N PHE A 67 -9.53 0.12 -1.87
CA PHE A 67 -8.76 0.51 -0.68
C PHE A 67 -8.46 1.98 -0.57
N ARG A 68 -8.54 2.74 -1.68
CA ARG A 68 -8.17 4.16 -1.68
C ARG A 68 -6.70 4.40 -1.29
N HIS A 69 -5.84 3.42 -1.57
CA HIS A 69 -4.40 3.50 -1.36
C HIS A 69 -3.66 2.98 -2.58
N LEU A 70 -2.40 3.37 -2.76
CA LEU A 70 -1.50 2.72 -3.69
C LEU A 70 -0.95 1.43 -3.09
N HIS A 71 -0.79 0.42 -3.95
CA HIS A 71 -0.24 -0.87 -3.53
C HIS A 71 1.18 -0.69 -2.94
N PRO A 72 1.56 -1.38 -1.83
CA PRO A 72 2.88 -1.21 -1.19
C PRO A 72 4.07 -1.33 -2.14
N LYS A 73 4.02 -2.30 -3.07
CA LYS A 73 4.99 -2.44 -4.18
C LYS A 73 5.19 -1.14 -4.98
N ILE A 74 4.12 -0.40 -5.29
CA ILE A 74 4.20 0.87 -6.02
C ILE A 74 4.90 1.94 -5.17
N LEU A 75 4.59 2.00 -3.88
CA LEU A 75 5.21 2.92 -2.93
C LEU A 75 6.70 2.60 -2.66
N ALA A 76 7.08 1.32 -2.75
CA ALA A 76 8.45 0.84 -2.61
C ALA A 76 9.27 1.08 -3.90
N GLU A 77 8.73 0.71 -5.06
CA GLU A 77 9.44 0.82 -6.34
C GLU A 77 9.49 2.25 -6.86
N ARG A 78 8.44 3.04 -6.65
CA ARG A 78 8.32 4.47 -6.99
C ARG A 78 8.56 4.79 -8.46
N ARG A 79 8.14 3.89 -9.34
CA ARG A 79 8.41 3.97 -10.80
C ARG A 79 7.26 4.50 -11.64
N ILE A 80 6.09 4.75 -11.02
CA ILE A 80 4.91 5.25 -11.73
C ILE A 80 4.74 6.75 -11.47
N SER A 81 4.39 7.51 -12.52
CA SER A 81 4.13 8.94 -12.40
C SER A 81 2.70 9.20 -11.92
N ARG A 82 2.44 10.39 -11.37
CA ARG A 82 1.09 10.86 -11.06
C ARG A 82 0.15 10.77 -12.27
N THR A 83 0.65 11.17 -13.44
CA THR A 83 -0.14 11.19 -14.67
C THR A 83 -0.54 9.76 -15.04
N ASP A 84 0.38 8.80 -14.96
CA ASP A 84 0.07 7.39 -15.23
C ASP A 84 -0.96 6.84 -14.24
N ILE A 85 -0.86 7.18 -12.94
CA ILE A 85 -1.88 6.80 -11.95
C ILE A 85 -3.25 7.34 -12.38
N PHE A 86 -3.34 8.63 -12.73
CA PHE A 86 -4.62 9.24 -13.08
C PHE A 86 -5.18 8.72 -14.40
N ASP A 87 -4.31 8.41 -15.37
CA ASP A 87 -4.71 7.78 -16.63
C ASP A 87 -5.29 6.37 -16.39
N VAL A 88 -4.68 5.59 -15.47
CA VAL A 88 -5.23 4.28 -15.07
C VAL A 88 -6.58 4.44 -14.37
N LEU A 89 -6.69 5.40 -13.44
CA LEU A 89 -7.89 5.56 -12.63
C LEU A 89 -9.08 6.16 -13.40
N PHE A 90 -8.85 7.09 -14.33
CA PHE A 90 -9.92 7.88 -14.94
C PHE A 90 -9.98 7.80 -16.47
N GLY A 91 -9.03 7.12 -17.13
CA GLY A 91 -9.12 6.84 -18.57
C GLY A 91 -9.13 8.13 -19.39
N ASP A 92 -10.18 8.36 -20.18
CA ASP A 92 -10.38 9.59 -20.97
C ASP A 92 -11.36 10.59 -20.32
N ASP A 93 -11.79 10.37 -19.06
CA ASP A 93 -12.67 11.29 -18.35
C ASP A 93 -11.90 12.55 -17.90
N GLU A 94 -11.85 13.54 -18.79
CA GLU A 94 -11.19 14.82 -18.56
C GLU A 94 -11.79 15.58 -17.36
N GLN A 95 -13.08 15.43 -17.08
CA GLN A 95 -13.69 16.12 -15.93
C GLN A 95 -13.18 15.51 -14.62
N ALA A 96 -13.18 14.19 -14.52
CA ALA A 96 -12.64 13.47 -13.37
C ALA A 96 -11.14 13.77 -13.15
N LYS A 97 -10.34 13.74 -14.23
CA LYS A 97 -8.92 14.12 -14.17
C LYS A 97 -8.72 15.54 -13.67
N ASN A 98 -9.52 16.50 -14.13
CA ASN A 98 -9.41 17.88 -13.68
C ASN A 98 -9.74 18.04 -12.19
N THR A 99 -10.81 17.39 -11.71
CA THR A 99 -11.15 17.35 -10.27
C THR A 99 -10.03 16.71 -9.46
N ALA A 100 -9.50 15.56 -9.91
CA ALA A 100 -8.38 14.90 -9.25
C ALA A 100 -7.11 15.78 -9.24
N HIS A 101 -6.82 16.50 -10.32
CA HIS A 101 -5.70 17.44 -10.37
C HIS A 101 -5.86 18.60 -9.38
N GLN A 102 -7.08 19.13 -9.21
CA GLN A 102 -7.36 20.19 -8.24
C GLN A 102 -7.12 19.71 -6.81
N ALA A 103 -7.74 18.59 -6.43
CA ALA A 103 -7.57 17.99 -5.10
C ALA A 103 -6.11 17.60 -4.83
N TYR A 104 -5.41 17.02 -5.81
CA TYR A 104 -3.99 16.72 -5.69
C TYR A 104 -3.18 17.97 -5.39
N ASN A 105 -3.43 19.07 -6.12
CA ASN A 105 -2.70 20.31 -5.92
C ASN A 105 -2.98 20.89 -4.52
N GLU A 106 -4.20 20.76 -4.01
CA GLU A 106 -4.53 21.16 -2.64
C GLU A 106 -3.74 20.36 -1.61
N ASN A 107 -3.70 19.04 -1.75
CA ASN A 107 -2.96 18.15 -0.84
C ASN A 107 -1.44 18.35 -0.95
N TYR A 108 -0.93 18.57 -2.17
CA TYR A 108 0.49 18.80 -2.41
C TYR A 108 1.04 20.04 -1.68
N ARG A 109 0.17 21.02 -1.33
CA ARG A 109 0.57 22.17 -0.50
C ARG A 109 1.12 21.78 0.88
N GLN A 110 0.81 20.59 1.36
CA GLN A 110 1.31 20.11 2.65
C GLN A 110 2.72 19.51 2.56
N PHE A 111 3.10 19.03 1.37
CA PHE A 111 4.30 18.22 1.17
C PHE A 111 5.40 18.90 0.32
N PHE A 112 5.08 19.98 -0.39
CA PHE A 112 6.06 20.69 -1.22
C PHE A 112 7.18 21.33 -0.38
N GLY A 113 8.44 21.21 -0.83
CA GLY A 113 9.55 21.73 -0.03
C GLY A 113 10.92 21.21 -0.43
N LYS A 114 11.00 19.90 -0.64
CA LYS A 114 12.24 19.21 -1.00
C LYS A 114 12.28 19.01 -2.50
N VAL A 115 13.25 19.63 -3.16
CA VAL A 115 13.56 19.45 -4.58
C VAL A 115 15.06 19.31 -4.71
N LYS A 116 15.48 18.36 -5.53
CA LYS A 116 16.89 18.12 -5.86
C LYS A 116 17.01 17.83 -7.35
N PRO A 117 18.15 18.15 -7.98
CA PRO A 117 18.45 17.67 -9.32
C PRO A 117 18.24 16.15 -9.39
N PHE A 118 17.62 15.66 -10.46
CA PHE A 118 17.33 14.24 -10.62
C PHE A 118 18.62 13.41 -10.75
N GLN A 119 19.64 14.01 -11.37
CA GLN A 119 21.00 13.52 -11.48
C GLN A 119 21.96 14.62 -11.00
N ALA A 120 23.11 14.22 -10.45
CA ALA A 120 24.18 15.16 -10.16
C ALA A 120 24.64 15.90 -11.42
N GLY A 121 24.91 17.21 -11.30
CA GLY A 121 25.49 17.99 -12.40
C GLY A 121 24.53 18.47 -13.48
N ILE A 122 23.20 18.26 -13.37
CA ILE A 122 22.21 18.72 -14.38
C ILE A 122 22.41 20.19 -14.75
N TYR A 123 22.68 21.05 -13.77
CA TYR A 123 22.96 22.47 -14.04
C TYR A 123 24.08 22.66 -15.07
N GLU A 124 25.21 21.96 -14.90
CA GLU A 124 26.35 22.04 -15.79
C GLU A 124 26.04 21.50 -17.20
N TYR A 125 25.22 20.44 -17.31
CA TYR A 125 24.74 19.94 -18.60
C TYR A 125 23.84 20.97 -19.30
N LEU A 126 22.89 21.58 -18.60
CA LEU A 126 22.03 22.63 -19.14
C LEU A 126 22.85 23.85 -19.60
N CYS A 127 23.85 24.27 -18.82
CA CYS A 127 24.77 25.33 -19.24
C CYS A 127 25.54 24.97 -20.51
N CYS A 128 25.98 23.72 -20.67
CA CYS A 128 26.68 23.26 -21.87
C CYS A 128 25.77 23.33 -23.12
N LEU A 129 24.51 22.90 -22.99
CA LEU A 129 23.51 23.00 -24.06
C LEU A 129 23.27 24.46 -24.45
N LYS A 130 23.08 25.34 -23.47
CA LYS A 130 22.88 26.78 -23.69
C LYS A 130 24.09 27.46 -24.35
N ALA A 131 25.30 27.12 -23.91
CA ALA A 131 26.54 27.60 -24.53
C ALA A 131 26.69 27.12 -25.99
N SER A 132 26.08 25.99 -26.33
CA SER A 132 26.02 25.45 -27.70
C SER A 132 24.96 26.14 -28.58
N GLY A 133 24.33 27.21 -28.09
CA GLY A 133 23.35 28.01 -28.83
C GLY A 133 21.93 27.44 -28.83
N ILE A 134 21.66 26.46 -27.98
CA ILE A 134 20.36 25.81 -27.85
C ILE A 134 19.53 26.57 -26.80
N GLN A 135 18.30 26.92 -27.15
CA GLN A 135 17.32 27.45 -26.20
C GLN A 135 16.76 26.31 -25.35
N LEU A 136 16.50 26.58 -24.08
CA LEU A 136 15.96 25.62 -23.13
C LEU A 136 14.58 26.08 -22.68
N GLY A 137 13.66 25.14 -22.52
CA GLY A 137 12.37 25.42 -21.92
C GLY A 137 11.86 24.27 -21.07
N ILE A 138 10.83 24.55 -20.29
CA ILE A 138 10.14 23.56 -19.47
C ILE A 138 8.70 23.45 -19.96
N ALA A 139 8.23 22.23 -20.13
CA ALA A 139 6.83 21.92 -20.42
C ALA A 139 6.39 20.79 -19.48
N THR A 140 5.57 21.12 -18.48
CA THR A 140 5.23 20.19 -17.39
C THR A 140 3.78 20.27 -16.92
N ASN A 141 3.20 19.16 -16.46
CA ASN A 141 1.88 19.14 -15.80
C ASN A 141 1.94 19.67 -14.34
N ARG A 142 3.10 20.18 -13.90
CA ARG A 142 3.27 20.85 -12.62
C ARG A 142 2.52 22.18 -12.61
N SER A 143 1.86 22.52 -11.50
CA SER A 143 1.26 23.86 -11.36
C SER A 143 2.35 24.93 -11.32
N ARG A 144 2.02 26.12 -11.84
CA ARG A 144 2.88 27.32 -11.77
C ARG A 144 3.37 27.58 -10.34
N GLU A 145 2.43 27.58 -9.39
CA GLU A 145 2.68 27.83 -7.96
C GLU A 145 3.81 26.95 -7.43
N PHE A 146 3.82 25.67 -7.78
CA PHE A 146 4.83 24.76 -7.26
C PHE A 146 6.13 24.79 -8.04
N LEU A 147 6.06 24.94 -9.37
CA LEU A 147 7.26 25.04 -10.19
C LEU A 147 8.10 26.25 -9.75
N ASP A 148 7.48 27.40 -9.51
CA ASP A 148 8.21 28.61 -9.09
C ASP A 148 8.96 28.39 -7.78
N LYS A 149 8.29 27.79 -6.78
CA LYS A 149 8.93 27.47 -5.49
C LYS A 149 10.01 26.39 -5.62
N GLU A 150 9.87 25.46 -6.56
CA GLU A 150 10.87 24.44 -6.84
C GLU A 150 12.10 25.06 -7.55
N LEU A 151 11.88 25.94 -8.53
CA LEU A 151 12.93 26.68 -9.23
C LEU A 151 13.71 27.62 -8.30
N GLU A 152 13.07 28.24 -7.31
CA GLU A 152 13.73 29.04 -6.27
C GLU A 152 14.64 28.23 -5.36
N ARG A 153 14.35 26.93 -5.17
CA ARG A 153 15.05 26.09 -4.20
C ARG A 153 16.12 25.21 -4.83
N VAL A 154 15.87 24.66 -6.01
CA VAL A 154 16.80 23.74 -6.69
C VAL A 154 18.13 24.44 -6.94
N ASP A 155 19.21 23.85 -6.44
CA ASP A 155 20.57 24.42 -6.41
C ASP A 155 20.64 25.90 -6.03
N GLY A 156 19.80 26.34 -5.08
CA GLY A 156 19.77 27.73 -4.61
C GLY A 156 19.25 28.75 -5.62
N GLY A 157 18.37 28.34 -6.55
CA GLY A 157 17.69 29.27 -7.46
C GLY A 157 18.43 29.53 -8.77
N ARG A 158 19.63 28.95 -8.94
CA ARG A 158 20.51 29.26 -10.09
C ARG A 158 19.94 28.82 -11.45
N TRP A 159 18.89 27.99 -11.48
CA TRP A 159 18.28 27.46 -12.69
C TRP A 159 17.32 28.45 -13.38
N GLN A 160 16.83 29.47 -12.68
CA GLN A 160 15.77 30.36 -13.18
C GLN A 160 16.13 31.09 -14.49
N SER A 161 17.40 31.44 -14.67
CA SER A 161 17.89 32.16 -15.87
C SER A 161 18.23 31.24 -17.05
N LEU A 162 18.10 29.91 -16.88
CA LEU A 162 18.45 28.95 -17.92
C LEU A 162 17.37 28.81 -18.99
N PHE A 163 16.09 29.02 -18.65
CA PHE A 163 14.97 28.69 -19.52
C PHE A 163 14.36 29.94 -20.19
N GLU A 164 14.24 29.92 -21.53
CA GLU A 164 13.60 30.96 -22.33
C GLU A 164 12.07 30.89 -22.27
N VAL A 165 11.52 29.71 -22.04
CA VAL A 165 10.07 29.48 -22.02
C VAL A 165 9.71 28.42 -20.99
N ILE A 166 8.65 28.68 -20.22
CA ILE A 166 8.15 27.76 -19.18
C ILE A 166 6.64 27.70 -19.29
N LEU A 167 6.11 26.50 -19.48
CA LEU A 167 4.69 26.17 -19.63
C LEU A 167 4.29 25.16 -18.55
N CYS A 168 3.27 25.52 -17.76
CA CYS A 168 2.83 24.76 -16.59
C CYS A 168 1.39 24.28 -16.68
N GLY A 169 1.15 23.10 -16.09
CA GLY A 169 -0.18 22.56 -15.82
C GLY A 169 -1.08 22.61 -17.05
N ASN A 170 -2.24 23.24 -16.88
CA ASN A 170 -3.22 23.47 -17.93
C ASN A 170 -3.22 24.93 -18.44
N GLU A 171 -2.09 25.64 -18.40
CA GLU A 171 -1.99 27.02 -18.91
C GLU A 171 -2.37 27.13 -20.40
N THR A 172 -2.38 26.01 -21.15
CA THR A 172 -2.85 25.92 -22.54
C THR A 172 -4.22 25.27 -22.70
N GLY A 173 -4.99 25.17 -21.62
CA GLY A 173 -6.34 24.59 -21.57
C GLY A 173 -6.38 23.11 -21.24
N HIS A 174 -5.34 22.35 -21.59
CA HIS A 174 -5.27 20.90 -21.36
C HIS A 174 -3.91 20.49 -20.79
N TYR A 175 -3.90 19.42 -19.98
CA TYR A 175 -2.68 18.78 -19.50
C TYR A 175 -2.06 17.87 -20.58
N LYS A 176 -0.79 17.47 -20.43
CA LYS A 176 -0.22 16.32 -21.16
C LYS A 176 -1.13 15.11 -20.95
N PRO A 177 -1.46 14.33 -22.00
CA PRO A 177 -0.73 14.25 -23.28
C PRO A 177 -1.19 15.20 -24.40
N ALA A 178 -1.90 16.30 -24.12
CA ALA A 178 -2.25 17.27 -25.16
C ALA A 178 -1.04 18.05 -25.69
N ALA A 179 -0.97 18.27 -27.01
CA ALA A 179 0.17 18.94 -27.67
C ALA A 179 0.30 20.45 -27.40
N GLY A 180 -0.75 21.08 -26.85
CA GLY A 180 -0.89 22.55 -26.80
C GLY A 180 0.29 23.26 -26.15
N MET A 181 0.84 22.69 -25.07
CA MET A 181 1.98 23.26 -24.34
C MET A 181 3.29 23.28 -25.14
N LEU A 182 3.55 22.27 -25.98
CA LEU A 182 4.74 22.29 -26.84
C LEU A 182 4.57 23.29 -27.99
N ILE A 183 3.38 23.33 -28.60
CA ILE A 183 3.05 24.26 -29.69
C ILE A 183 3.15 25.72 -29.22
N GLU A 184 2.60 26.04 -28.05
CA GLU A 184 2.68 27.37 -27.46
C GLU A 184 4.12 27.74 -27.09
N ALA A 185 4.90 26.80 -26.55
CA ALA A 185 6.30 27.05 -26.25
C ALA A 185 7.11 27.42 -27.50
N MET A 186 6.90 26.68 -28.61
CA MET A 186 7.51 26.99 -29.91
C MET A 186 7.12 28.38 -30.43
N ALA A 187 5.84 28.74 -30.31
CA ALA A 187 5.34 30.05 -30.72
C ALA A 187 5.99 31.19 -29.94
N ARG A 188 6.17 31.05 -28.62
CA ARG A 188 6.79 32.07 -27.75
C ARG A 188 8.26 32.32 -28.07
N VAL A 189 9.01 31.29 -28.46
CA VAL A 189 10.43 31.44 -28.83
C VAL A 189 10.65 31.69 -30.32
N GLY A 190 9.58 31.67 -31.13
CA GLY A 190 9.63 31.98 -32.56
C GLY A 190 10.17 30.86 -33.46
N ILE A 191 10.10 29.61 -33.02
CA ILE A 191 10.54 28.43 -33.81
C ILE A 191 9.34 27.87 -34.57
N LYS A 192 9.46 27.77 -35.90
CA LYS A 192 8.40 27.27 -36.78
C LYS A 192 8.62 25.83 -37.25
N ASN A 193 9.87 25.39 -37.32
CA ASN A 193 10.19 24.04 -37.75
C ASN A 193 10.11 23.10 -36.55
N HIS A 194 9.22 22.12 -36.58
CA HIS A 194 9.02 21.18 -35.48
C HIS A 194 10.21 20.24 -35.30
N GLU A 195 10.93 19.91 -36.38
CA GLU A 195 12.17 19.11 -36.35
C GLU A 195 13.34 19.81 -35.63
N ASP A 196 13.26 21.13 -35.45
CA ASP A 196 14.28 21.90 -34.71
C ASP A 196 14.02 21.87 -33.18
N VAL A 197 13.03 21.12 -32.71
CA VAL A 197 12.59 21.11 -31.31
C VAL A 197 12.63 19.69 -30.78
N TRP A 198 13.32 19.47 -29.65
CA TRP A 198 13.24 18.19 -28.96
C TRP A 198 12.38 18.32 -27.71
N TYR A 199 11.57 17.31 -27.42
CA TYR A 199 10.95 17.14 -26.10
C TYR A 199 11.59 15.98 -25.36
N VAL A 200 12.13 16.26 -24.17
CA VAL A 200 12.78 15.28 -23.29
C VAL A 200 11.89 15.08 -22.06
N GLY A 201 11.43 13.86 -21.84
CA GLY A 201 10.55 13.51 -20.72
C GLY A 201 10.68 12.04 -20.33
N ASP A 202 10.20 11.67 -19.14
CA ASP A 202 10.38 10.34 -18.53
C ASP A 202 9.11 9.48 -18.55
N SER A 203 7.98 9.98 -19.07
CA SER A 203 6.71 9.28 -19.08
C SER A 203 6.20 8.96 -20.49
N GLN A 204 5.28 8.00 -20.59
CA GLN A 204 4.57 7.71 -21.85
C GLN A 204 3.75 8.92 -22.32
N SER A 205 3.18 9.66 -21.36
CA SER A 205 2.44 10.90 -21.61
C SER A 205 3.32 11.94 -22.33
N ASP A 206 4.61 12.00 -21.98
CA ASP A 206 5.55 12.90 -22.64
C ASP A 206 5.79 12.54 -24.10
N MET A 207 6.01 11.26 -24.36
CA MET A 207 6.25 10.77 -25.72
C MET A 207 5.00 10.96 -26.60
N LEU A 208 3.82 10.75 -26.02
CA LEU A 208 2.56 11.00 -26.72
C LEU A 208 2.34 12.50 -26.97
N THR A 209 2.70 13.36 -26.02
CA THR A 209 2.67 14.83 -26.18
C THR A 209 3.55 15.28 -27.34
N ALA A 210 4.80 14.81 -27.38
CA ALA A 210 5.75 15.12 -28.44
C ALA A 210 5.25 14.68 -29.81
N ARG A 211 4.76 13.43 -29.91
CA ARG A 211 4.17 12.89 -31.13
C ARG A 211 3.00 13.73 -31.62
N ARG A 212 2.05 14.09 -30.73
CA ARG A 212 0.89 14.90 -31.08
C ARG A 212 1.28 16.33 -31.51
N ALA A 213 2.39 16.84 -30.98
CA ALA A 213 2.98 18.12 -31.40
C ALA A 213 3.87 18.00 -32.66
N ALA A 214 4.07 16.78 -33.18
CA ALA A 214 4.98 16.46 -34.28
C ALA A 214 6.42 16.92 -34.04
N VAL A 215 6.89 16.91 -32.79
CA VAL A 215 8.28 17.22 -32.43
C VAL A 215 9.05 15.93 -32.08
N PRO A 216 10.34 15.83 -32.43
CA PRO A 216 11.20 14.76 -31.95
C PRO A 216 11.14 14.55 -30.43
N SER A 217 11.05 13.29 -29.99
CA SER A 217 10.93 12.92 -28.59
C SER A 217 12.13 12.09 -28.10
N VAL A 218 12.64 12.44 -26.93
CA VAL A 218 13.70 11.68 -26.24
C VAL A 218 13.16 11.21 -24.90
N PHE A 219 13.10 9.91 -24.71
CA PHE A 219 12.70 9.33 -23.44
C PHE A 219 13.87 9.32 -22.46
N TYR A 220 13.72 10.02 -21.34
CA TYR A 220 14.67 9.98 -20.25
C TYR A 220 14.33 8.81 -19.32
N ASN A 221 15.12 7.74 -19.37
CA ASN A 221 14.90 6.50 -18.61
C ASN A 221 15.32 6.65 -17.14
N GLY A 222 14.66 7.57 -16.45
CA GLY A 222 14.87 7.89 -15.06
C GLY A 222 14.77 6.68 -14.12
N ALA A 223 13.89 5.74 -14.45
CA ALA A 223 13.63 4.54 -13.64
C ALA A 223 14.48 3.31 -14.04
N LEU A 224 15.35 3.43 -15.06
CA LEU A 224 16.19 2.34 -15.57
C LEU A 224 15.37 1.11 -15.97
N TRP A 225 14.29 1.34 -16.72
CA TRP A 225 13.48 0.29 -17.34
C TRP A 225 14.30 -0.54 -18.32
N ASP A 226 13.97 -1.83 -18.41
CA ASP A 226 14.59 -2.74 -19.36
C ASP A 226 13.94 -2.68 -20.76
N GLU A 227 14.58 -3.34 -21.72
CA GLU A 227 14.09 -3.39 -23.11
C GLU A 227 12.70 -4.05 -23.23
N ALA A 228 12.35 -4.97 -22.31
CA ALA A 228 11.06 -5.64 -22.34
C ALA A 228 9.93 -4.67 -21.98
N TRP A 229 10.15 -3.77 -21.03
CA TRP A 229 9.21 -2.71 -20.70
C TRP A 229 8.94 -1.81 -21.90
N PHE A 230 9.99 -1.33 -22.59
CA PHE A 230 9.84 -0.45 -23.74
C PHE A 230 9.07 -1.08 -24.91
N LYS A 231 9.21 -2.39 -25.12
CA LYS A 231 8.43 -3.13 -26.14
C LYS A 231 6.92 -3.11 -25.88
N GLY A 232 6.50 -3.01 -24.61
CA GLY A 232 5.10 -2.96 -24.22
C GLY A 232 4.56 -1.54 -23.95
N ALA A 233 5.43 -0.59 -23.59
CA ALA A 233 5.03 0.71 -23.08
C ALA A 233 4.46 1.66 -24.16
N PHE A 234 4.90 1.56 -25.42
CA PHE A 234 4.55 2.53 -26.46
C PHE A 234 3.58 1.99 -27.50
N VAL A 235 2.44 1.48 -27.03
CA VAL A 235 1.37 0.92 -27.85
C VAL A 235 0.07 1.69 -27.57
N ASP A 236 -0.46 2.39 -28.56
CA ASP A 236 -1.74 3.11 -28.48
C ASP A 236 -2.70 2.57 -29.54
N HIS A 237 -3.86 2.02 -29.14
CA HIS A 237 -4.95 1.56 -30.04
C HIS A 237 -4.48 0.88 -31.35
N GLN A 238 -3.53 -0.06 -31.25
CA GLN A 238 -2.90 -0.81 -32.38
C GLN A 238 -1.83 -0.06 -33.20
N MET A 239 -1.37 1.11 -32.74
CA MET A 239 -0.28 1.88 -33.34
C MET A 239 0.91 1.96 -32.37
N HIS A 240 2.07 1.50 -32.83
CA HIS A 240 3.33 1.67 -32.11
C HIS A 240 3.84 3.11 -32.25
N TYR A 241 4.28 3.71 -31.13
CA TYR A 241 4.84 5.06 -31.12
C TYR A 241 6.12 5.16 -30.29
N GLU A 242 7.21 4.64 -30.83
CA GLU A 242 8.50 4.67 -30.14
C GLU A 242 9.09 6.09 -30.10
N PRO A 243 9.78 6.44 -29.01
CA PRO A 243 10.55 7.68 -28.95
C PRO A 243 11.68 7.68 -29.98
N ASN A 244 12.11 8.86 -30.44
CA ASN A 244 13.23 8.97 -31.38
C ASN A 244 14.55 8.51 -30.76
N ALA A 245 14.72 8.69 -29.44
CA ALA A 245 15.83 8.15 -28.68
C ALA A 245 15.43 7.85 -27.23
N ILE A 246 16.18 6.96 -26.59
CA ILE A 246 16.08 6.63 -25.16
C ILE A 246 17.45 6.88 -24.55
N VAL A 247 17.49 7.57 -23.40
CA VAL A 247 18.72 7.89 -22.68
C VAL A 247 18.55 7.64 -21.19
N ASP A 248 19.52 7.01 -20.53
CA ASP A 248 19.41 6.70 -19.09
C ASP A 248 19.86 7.86 -18.18
N ASP A 249 20.64 8.79 -18.75
CA ASP A 249 21.24 9.91 -18.06
C ASP A 249 21.55 11.08 -19.01
N PHE A 250 21.95 12.22 -18.44
CA PHE A 250 22.32 13.41 -19.20
C PHE A 250 23.63 13.24 -19.99
N ASP A 251 24.45 12.25 -19.66
CA ASP A 251 25.65 11.95 -20.44
C ASP A 251 25.30 11.28 -21.77
N GLN A 252 24.41 10.30 -21.76
CA GLN A 252 23.85 9.70 -22.96
C GLN A 252 23.05 10.73 -23.78
N LEU A 253 22.35 11.67 -23.12
CA LEU A 253 21.70 12.79 -23.81
C LEU A 253 22.74 13.62 -24.57
N LEU A 254 23.84 14.02 -23.94
CA LEU A 254 24.94 14.74 -24.62
C LEU A 254 25.61 13.91 -25.73
N ASP A 255 25.68 12.57 -25.58
CA ASP A 255 26.22 11.68 -26.61
C ASP A 255 25.41 11.76 -27.92
N LEU A 256 24.09 11.93 -27.84
CA LEU A 256 23.26 12.17 -29.02
C LEU A 256 23.73 13.44 -29.77
N PHE A 257 24.08 14.52 -29.07
CA PHE A 257 24.53 15.76 -29.70
C PHE A 257 25.91 15.65 -30.34
N GLU A 258 26.86 14.93 -29.72
CA GLU A 258 28.19 14.72 -30.31
C GLU A 258 28.11 14.03 -31.68
N THR A 259 27.10 13.17 -31.88
CA THR A 259 26.85 12.54 -33.19
C THR A 259 26.24 13.47 -34.23
N LEU A 260 25.59 14.57 -33.82
CA LEU A 260 24.86 15.50 -34.68
C LEU A 260 25.62 16.81 -34.95
N GLY A 261 26.62 17.16 -34.15
CA GLY A 261 27.42 18.37 -34.29
C GLY A 261 28.34 18.64 -33.08
N ALA A 262 29.10 19.74 -33.12
CA ALA A 262 30.03 20.07 -32.05
C ALA A 262 29.29 20.73 -30.86
N LEU A 263 29.08 19.98 -29.79
CA LEU A 263 28.89 20.56 -28.46
C LEU A 263 30.10 21.43 -28.10
N GLN A 264 29.87 22.49 -27.32
CA GLN A 264 30.97 23.19 -26.63
C GLN A 264 31.63 22.29 -25.57
N GLN A 265 32.47 22.87 -24.71
CA GLN A 265 33.18 22.14 -23.66
C GLN A 265 32.22 21.32 -22.77
N ARG A 266 32.26 20.00 -22.95
CA ARG A 266 31.43 19.05 -22.21
C ARG A 266 31.81 19.01 -20.72
N PRO A 267 30.85 18.98 -19.78
CA PRO A 267 31.13 18.75 -18.37
C PRO A 267 31.69 17.33 -18.13
N SER A 268 32.36 17.13 -16.99
CA SER A 268 32.84 15.80 -16.61
C SER A 268 31.67 14.82 -16.49
N ARG A 269 31.82 13.63 -17.10
CA ARG A 269 30.82 12.56 -16.99
C ARG A 269 30.56 12.22 -15.54
N GLN A 270 29.29 12.03 -15.20
CA GLN A 270 28.90 11.47 -13.91
C GLN A 270 29.02 9.94 -13.94
N PRO A 271 29.17 9.29 -12.78
CA PRO A 271 29.04 7.84 -12.72
C PRO A 271 27.65 7.40 -13.25
N PRO A 272 27.56 6.27 -13.97
CA PRO A 272 26.28 5.72 -14.40
C PRO A 272 25.32 5.58 -13.22
N ARG A 273 24.05 5.84 -13.47
CA ARG A 273 23.01 5.68 -12.44
C ARG A 273 22.81 4.19 -12.17
N GLU A 274 22.83 3.81 -10.90
CA GLU A 274 22.52 2.45 -10.48
C GLU A 274 21.01 2.33 -10.23
N PRO A 275 20.36 1.23 -10.64
CA PRO A 275 18.98 0.98 -10.25
C PRO A 275 18.89 0.90 -8.73
N PRO A 276 17.82 1.42 -8.11
CA PRO A 276 17.61 1.20 -6.68
C PRO A 276 17.67 -0.30 -6.41
N GLU A 277 18.31 -0.69 -5.30
CA GLU A 277 18.38 -2.10 -4.91
C GLU A 277 16.96 -2.69 -4.95
N PRO A 278 16.77 -3.86 -5.59
CA PRO A 278 15.48 -4.50 -5.60
C PRO A 278 15.03 -4.68 -4.16
N HIS A 279 13.85 -4.16 -3.82
CA HIS A 279 13.25 -4.44 -2.52
C HIS A 279 12.98 -5.95 -2.46
N ILE A 280 13.78 -6.68 -1.68
CA ILE A 280 13.56 -8.12 -1.48
C ILE A 280 12.49 -8.23 -0.42
N GLU A 281 11.26 -8.43 -0.89
CA GLU A 281 10.16 -8.75 0.00
C GLU A 281 10.44 -10.05 0.75
N PRO A 282 10.03 -10.16 2.03
CA PRO A 282 10.11 -11.42 2.74
C PRO A 282 9.27 -12.49 2.04
N ASP A 283 9.62 -13.76 2.22
CA ASP A 283 8.99 -14.92 1.56
C ASP A 283 7.47 -15.01 1.79
N TRP A 284 6.99 -14.47 2.91
CA TRP A 284 5.58 -14.36 3.26
C TRP A 284 4.87 -13.10 2.74
N HIS A 285 5.51 -12.23 1.96
CA HIS A 285 4.84 -11.03 1.46
C HIS A 285 3.87 -11.38 0.33
N PRO A 286 2.67 -10.76 0.23
CA PRO A 286 1.64 -11.14 -0.75
C PRO A 286 2.10 -11.11 -2.21
N SER A 287 3.09 -10.27 -2.54
CA SER A 287 3.62 -10.15 -3.92
C SER A 287 4.54 -11.30 -4.34
N VAL A 288 5.11 -12.07 -3.40
CA VAL A 288 6.05 -13.16 -3.67
C VAL A 288 5.57 -14.52 -3.17
N ALA A 289 4.63 -14.54 -2.23
CA ALA A 289 4.07 -15.77 -1.67
C ALA A 289 3.42 -16.65 -2.76
N GLN A 290 3.78 -17.94 -2.77
CA GLN A 290 3.25 -18.92 -3.70
C GLN A 290 2.20 -19.80 -3.00
N LEU A 291 0.94 -19.34 -3.04
CA LEU A 291 -0.16 -20.01 -2.33
C LEU A 291 -1.04 -20.82 -3.29
N ARG A 292 -1.67 -21.88 -2.76
CA ARG A 292 -2.77 -22.55 -3.46
C ARG A 292 -4.03 -21.68 -3.40
N PRO A 293 -4.79 -21.55 -4.50
CA PRO A 293 -6.03 -20.79 -4.49
C PRO A 293 -7.03 -21.38 -3.48
N PRO A 294 -7.70 -20.55 -2.66
CA PRO A 294 -8.57 -21.05 -1.62
C PRO A 294 -9.82 -21.74 -2.20
N SER A 295 -10.28 -22.79 -1.53
CA SER A 295 -11.58 -23.44 -1.70
C SER A 295 -12.51 -23.19 -0.51
N LEU A 296 -11.95 -22.83 0.65
CA LEU A 296 -12.63 -22.41 1.87
C LEU A 296 -11.75 -21.39 2.61
N ILE A 297 -12.36 -20.33 3.14
CA ILE A 297 -11.66 -19.35 3.98
C ILE A 297 -12.29 -19.33 5.36
N LEU A 298 -11.48 -19.58 6.37
CA LEU A 298 -11.86 -19.53 7.78
C LEU A 298 -11.18 -18.33 8.42
N PHE A 299 -11.92 -17.55 9.22
CA PHE A 299 -11.40 -16.37 9.91
C PHE A 299 -11.39 -16.59 11.42
N ASP A 300 -10.39 -16.05 12.12
CA ASP A 300 -10.57 -15.68 13.52
C ASP A 300 -11.56 -14.51 13.63
N TRP A 301 -12.17 -14.40 14.81
CA TRP A 301 -13.15 -13.37 15.10
C TRP A 301 -12.51 -12.10 15.64
N HIS A 302 -11.77 -12.19 16.75
CA HIS A 302 -11.37 -11.01 17.51
C HIS A 302 -10.01 -10.52 17.07
N ALA A 303 -9.83 -9.20 16.91
CA ALA A 303 -8.61 -8.60 16.38
C ALA A 303 -8.24 -9.04 14.94
N THR A 304 -9.13 -9.82 14.31
CA THR A 304 -9.14 -10.13 12.87
C THR A 304 -10.36 -9.49 12.21
N LEU A 305 -11.60 -9.95 12.50
CA LEU A 305 -12.82 -9.39 11.90
C LEU A 305 -13.42 -8.25 12.71
N VAL A 306 -13.34 -8.32 14.05
CA VAL A 306 -13.96 -7.35 14.95
C VAL A 306 -13.08 -6.95 16.13
N ASP A 307 -13.26 -5.71 16.60
CA ASP A 307 -12.79 -5.24 17.91
C ASP A 307 -13.90 -5.42 18.96
N THR A 308 -13.56 -6.08 20.07
CA THR A 308 -14.45 -6.31 21.22
C THR A 308 -13.81 -5.83 22.54
N LEU A 309 -12.75 -5.02 22.47
CA LEU A 309 -11.85 -4.77 23.60
C LEU A 309 -12.52 -4.00 24.74
N ASP A 310 -13.49 -3.14 24.44
CA ASP A 310 -14.17 -2.35 25.48
C ASP A 310 -14.88 -3.24 26.51
N ALA A 311 -15.63 -4.24 26.03
CA ALA A 311 -16.32 -5.18 26.91
C ALA A 311 -15.33 -5.99 27.78
N MET A 312 -14.15 -6.29 27.23
CA MET A 312 -13.12 -7.07 27.93
C MET A 312 -12.51 -6.26 29.08
N TYR A 313 -12.10 -5.01 28.83
CA TYR A 313 -11.50 -4.17 29.85
C TYR A 313 -12.47 -3.81 30.97
N HIS A 314 -13.74 -3.54 30.66
CA HIS A 314 -14.77 -3.32 31.68
C HIS A 314 -15.01 -4.55 32.55
N ALA A 315 -15.06 -5.75 31.94
CA ALA A 315 -15.22 -6.99 32.68
C ALA A 315 -14.00 -7.32 33.57
N VAL A 316 -12.79 -6.98 33.12
CA VAL A 316 -11.59 -7.12 33.95
C VAL A 316 -11.65 -6.16 35.13
N ASP A 317 -11.97 -4.87 34.94
CA ASP A 317 -12.07 -3.91 36.07
C ASP A 317 -13.12 -4.35 37.11
N ASP A 318 -14.30 -4.79 36.68
CA ASP A 318 -15.33 -5.32 37.57
C ASP A 318 -14.84 -6.55 38.35
N MET A 319 -14.07 -7.43 37.70
CA MET A 319 -13.48 -8.60 38.34
C MET A 319 -12.38 -8.21 39.33
N LEU A 320 -11.51 -7.25 38.97
CA LEU A 320 -10.40 -6.78 39.80
C LEU A 320 -10.93 -6.15 41.11
N ALA A 321 -12.08 -5.49 41.08
CA ALA A 321 -12.73 -4.95 42.27
C ALA A 321 -13.08 -6.04 43.32
N GLU A 322 -13.33 -7.27 42.87
CA GLU A 322 -13.69 -8.41 43.73
C GLU A 322 -12.46 -9.20 44.24
N PHE A 323 -11.23 -8.86 43.84
CA PHE A 323 -10.04 -9.69 44.11
C PHE A 323 -9.77 -9.98 45.60
N GLU A 324 -10.16 -9.11 46.53
CA GLU A 324 -10.03 -9.37 47.97
C GLU A 324 -10.99 -10.47 48.44
N GLU A 325 -12.23 -10.46 47.96
CA GLU A 325 -13.25 -11.47 48.28
C GLU A 325 -12.90 -12.84 47.67
N LEU A 326 -12.21 -12.82 46.53
CA LEU A 326 -11.80 -14.02 45.80
C LEU A 326 -10.46 -14.58 46.23
N GLU A 327 -9.83 -14.00 47.26
CA GLU A 327 -8.51 -14.40 47.73
C GLU A 327 -7.43 -14.36 46.62
N LEU A 328 -7.62 -13.51 45.61
CA LEU A 328 -6.71 -13.35 44.48
C LEU A 328 -5.65 -12.27 44.73
N MET A 329 -5.92 -11.29 45.60
CA MET A 329 -4.96 -10.21 45.91
C MET A 329 -3.62 -10.71 46.42
N GLN A 330 -3.65 -11.72 47.30
CA GLN A 330 -2.47 -12.35 47.87
C GLN A 330 -1.74 -13.30 46.90
N ARG A 331 -2.38 -13.63 45.77
CA ARG A 331 -1.83 -14.52 44.73
C ARG A 331 -1.23 -13.75 43.55
N LEU A 332 -1.28 -12.42 43.59
CA LEU A 332 -0.63 -11.59 42.60
C LEU A 332 0.89 -11.79 42.64
N VAL A 333 1.50 -11.80 41.46
CA VAL A 333 2.96 -11.94 41.26
C VAL A 333 3.75 -10.95 42.14
N THR A 334 4.87 -11.42 42.70
CA THR A 334 5.81 -10.62 43.49
C THR A 334 6.91 -10.05 42.59
N GLU A 335 7.65 -9.04 43.08
CA GLU A 335 8.75 -8.40 42.32
C GLU A 335 9.75 -9.43 41.75
N ASP A 336 10.09 -10.46 42.52
CA ASP A 336 11.04 -11.50 42.11
C ASP A 336 10.55 -12.39 40.96
N ASN A 337 9.23 -12.45 40.72
CA ASN A 337 8.59 -13.39 39.79
C ASN A 337 8.00 -12.70 38.55
N ALA A 338 8.20 -11.40 38.40
CA ALA A 338 7.71 -10.66 37.24
C ALA A 338 8.67 -10.74 36.06
N LYS A 339 8.11 -10.83 34.85
CA LYS A 339 8.90 -10.96 33.61
C LYS A 339 9.56 -9.64 33.22
N SER A 340 8.97 -8.49 33.60
CA SER A 340 9.53 -7.17 33.28
C SER A 340 9.20 -6.11 34.35
N PRO A 341 9.96 -5.00 34.39
CA PRO A 341 9.60 -3.84 35.22
C PRO A 341 8.26 -3.20 34.84
N GLU A 342 7.81 -3.35 33.59
CA GLU A 342 6.52 -2.82 33.13
C GLU A 342 5.35 -3.67 33.63
N ASP A 343 5.52 -5.00 33.61
CA ASP A 343 4.57 -5.95 34.20
C ASP A 343 4.36 -5.66 35.68
N MET A 344 5.45 -5.37 36.41
CA MET A 344 5.37 -4.99 37.82
C MET A 344 4.61 -3.69 38.05
N LYS A 345 4.67 -2.72 37.13
CA LYS A 345 3.86 -1.50 37.24
C LYS A 345 2.38 -1.84 37.14
N LEU A 346 2.00 -2.74 36.24
CA LEU A 346 0.62 -3.23 36.12
C LEU A 346 0.18 -3.93 37.42
N VAL A 347 0.96 -4.89 37.92
CA VAL A 347 0.64 -5.62 39.16
C VAL A 347 0.51 -4.67 40.35
N THR A 348 1.44 -3.72 40.49
CA THR A 348 1.43 -2.73 41.58
C THR A 348 0.19 -1.83 41.49
N HIS A 349 -0.16 -1.40 40.27
CA HIS A 349 -1.35 -0.58 40.06
C HIS A 349 -2.64 -1.34 40.40
N VAL A 350 -2.77 -2.59 39.95
CA VAL A 350 -3.92 -3.45 40.30
C VAL A 350 -3.99 -3.69 41.81
N ARG A 351 -2.84 -3.92 42.46
CA ARG A 351 -2.78 -4.10 43.91
C ARG A 351 -3.26 -2.86 44.69
N GLN A 352 -2.98 -1.66 44.18
CA GLN A 352 -3.32 -0.41 44.85
C GLN A 352 -4.74 0.08 44.53
N TYR A 353 -5.17 -0.07 43.28
CA TYR A 353 -6.38 0.59 42.77
C TYR A 353 -7.49 -0.38 42.37
N LYS A 354 -7.23 -1.70 42.34
CA LYS A 354 -8.19 -2.75 41.97
C LYS A 354 -8.83 -2.52 40.60
N GLN A 355 -8.07 -1.94 39.67
CA GLN A 355 -8.48 -1.68 38.29
C GLN A 355 -7.24 -1.64 37.40
N LEU A 356 -7.45 -1.73 36.09
CA LEU A 356 -6.41 -1.53 35.09
C LEU A 356 -6.07 -0.04 34.95
N HIS A 357 -4.79 0.24 34.73
CA HIS A 357 -4.32 1.59 34.49
C HIS A 357 -5.00 2.19 33.25
N PRO A 358 -5.48 3.45 33.27
CA PRO A 358 -6.19 4.08 32.14
C PRO A 358 -5.43 4.00 30.81
N LYS A 359 -4.11 4.14 30.85
CA LYS A 359 -3.24 3.98 29.67
C LYS A 359 -3.38 2.60 29.00
N ILE A 360 -3.53 1.52 29.77
CA ILE A 360 -3.69 0.17 29.21
C ILE A 360 -5.01 0.05 28.44
N LYS A 361 -6.09 0.62 29.01
CA LYS A 361 -7.41 0.65 28.38
C LYS A 361 -7.44 1.52 27.13
N ALA A 362 -6.69 2.63 27.13
CA ALA A 362 -6.57 3.52 25.98
C ALA A 362 -5.68 2.93 24.87
N ASP A 363 -4.57 2.30 25.24
CA ASP A 363 -3.61 1.73 24.28
C ASP A 363 -4.18 0.46 23.62
N ARG A 364 -5.04 -0.30 24.31
CA ARG A 364 -5.72 -1.49 23.77
C ARG A 364 -4.79 -2.61 23.26
N LYS A 365 -3.55 -2.66 23.76
CA LYS A 365 -2.48 -3.56 23.24
C LYS A 365 -2.28 -4.87 24.00
N ILE A 366 -3.01 -5.09 25.09
CA ILE A 366 -2.82 -6.27 25.94
C ILE A 366 -4.11 -7.09 26.02
N SER A 367 -4.00 -8.40 25.78
CA SER A 367 -5.13 -9.32 25.85
C SER A 367 -5.49 -9.67 27.30
N ARG A 368 -6.68 -10.23 27.52
CA ARG A 368 -7.06 -10.81 28.82
C ARG A 368 -6.05 -11.86 29.29
N THR A 369 -5.61 -12.73 28.38
CA THR A 369 -4.66 -13.81 28.69
C THR A 369 -3.34 -13.23 29.18
N ASP A 370 -2.82 -12.20 28.51
CA ASP A 370 -1.59 -11.53 28.91
C ASP A 370 -1.76 -10.79 30.24
N ILE A 371 -2.90 -10.14 30.48
CA ILE A 371 -3.20 -9.54 31.79
C ILE A 371 -3.13 -10.60 32.89
N PHE A 372 -3.75 -11.76 32.70
CA PHE A 372 -3.72 -12.82 33.72
C PHE A 372 -2.35 -13.46 33.88
N GLU A 373 -1.58 -13.56 32.80
CA GLU A 373 -0.19 -14.00 32.84
C GLU A 373 0.68 -13.04 33.65
N VAL A 374 0.52 -11.72 33.45
CA VAL A 374 1.22 -10.70 34.23
C VAL A 374 0.78 -10.73 35.71
N LEU A 375 -0.51 -10.90 35.97
CA LEU A 375 -1.05 -10.88 37.33
C LEU A 375 -0.72 -12.13 38.14
N PHE A 376 -0.71 -13.32 37.51
CA PHE A 376 -0.65 -14.61 38.22
C PHE A 376 0.55 -15.49 37.85
N GLY A 377 1.31 -15.18 36.80
CA GLY A 377 2.49 -15.97 36.40
C GLY A 377 2.11 -17.44 36.16
N GLU A 378 2.82 -18.39 36.76
CA GLU A 378 2.54 -19.84 36.62
C GLU A 378 1.36 -20.35 37.49
N ASP A 379 0.64 -19.48 38.20
CA ASP A 379 -0.48 -19.89 39.08
C ASP A 379 -1.78 -20.19 38.31
N ASP A 380 -1.84 -21.36 37.70
CA ASP A 380 -3.01 -21.82 36.93
C ASP A 380 -4.29 -21.93 37.77
N ALA A 381 -4.18 -22.14 39.08
CA ALA A 381 -5.35 -22.19 39.95
C ALA A 381 -5.97 -20.79 40.10
N ALA A 382 -5.15 -19.75 40.32
CA ALA A 382 -5.61 -18.36 40.34
C ALA A 382 -6.19 -17.93 38.99
N LYS A 383 -5.52 -18.27 37.88
CA LYS A 383 -6.02 -17.98 36.53
C LYS A 383 -7.39 -18.59 36.27
N ARG A 384 -7.64 -19.83 36.72
CA ARG A 384 -8.96 -20.49 36.58
C ARG A 384 -10.07 -19.75 37.35
N VAL A 385 -9.80 -19.33 38.59
CA VAL A 385 -10.76 -18.55 39.38
C VAL A 385 -11.02 -17.20 38.71
N ALA A 386 -9.97 -16.48 38.31
CA ALA A 386 -10.08 -15.21 37.59
C ALA A 386 -10.88 -15.36 36.30
N HIS A 387 -10.64 -16.40 35.49
CA HIS A 387 -11.43 -16.69 34.28
C HIS A 387 -12.93 -16.87 34.57
N GLY A 388 -13.28 -17.61 35.64
CA GLY A 388 -14.69 -17.80 36.02
C GLY A 388 -15.40 -16.49 36.35
N HIS A 389 -14.74 -15.62 37.12
CA HIS A 389 -15.30 -14.33 37.52
C HIS A 389 -15.31 -13.31 36.39
N PHE A 390 -14.25 -13.26 35.58
CA PHE A 390 -14.24 -12.49 34.33
C PHE A 390 -15.44 -12.86 33.46
N THR A 391 -15.67 -14.16 33.24
CA THR A 391 -16.79 -14.64 32.40
C THR A 391 -18.14 -14.17 32.95
N ARG A 392 -18.31 -14.14 34.28
CA ARG A 392 -19.51 -13.59 34.92
C ARG A 392 -19.70 -12.10 34.62
N HIS A 393 -18.64 -11.29 34.71
CA HIS A 393 -18.73 -9.84 34.47
C HIS A 393 -18.80 -9.51 32.98
N TYR A 394 -18.17 -10.30 32.13
CA TYR A 394 -18.24 -10.14 30.68
C TYR A 394 -19.69 -10.21 30.17
N ARG A 395 -20.55 -11.01 30.82
CA ARG A 395 -22.01 -11.05 30.59
C ARG A 395 -22.73 -9.72 30.83
N LYS A 396 -22.11 -8.69 31.41
CA LYS A 396 -22.71 -7.35 31.54
C LYS A 396 -22.43 -6.46 30.33
N TYR A 397 -21.33 -6.71 29.63
CA TYR A 397 -20.75 -5.78 28.66
C TYR A 397 -20.68 -6.34 27.23
N TYR A 398 -20.77 -7.65 27.06
CA TYR A 398 -20.85 -8.28 25.73
C TYR A 398 -22.10 -7.83 24.96
N GLY A 399 -22.03 -7.86 23.64
CA GLY A 399 -23.17 -7.55 22.78
C GLY A 399 -22.77 -6.81 21.53
N THR A 400 -22.27 -5.57 21.65
CA THR A 400 -21.82 -4.81 20.48
C THR A 400 -20.34 -5.08 20.21
N ALA A 401 -20.03 -5.54 19.00
CA ALA A 401 -18.68 -5.55 18.45
C ALA A 401 -18.52 -4.43 17.42
N LEU A 402 -17.31 -3.95 17.17
CA LEU A 402 -17.02 -3.01 16.08
C LEU A 402 -16.27 -3.75 14.97
N PRO A 403 -16.54 -3.47 13.68
CA PRO A 403 -15.69 -3.93 12.60
C PRO A 403 -14.23 -3.56 12.89
N PHE A 404 -13.30 -4.50 12.73
CA PHE A 404 -11.88 -4.22 12.96
C PHE A 404 -11.37 -3.19 11.94
N GLU A 405 -11.82 -3.32 10.68
CA GLU A 405 -11.65 -2.33 9.63
C GLU A 405 -13.01 -1.86 9.10
N SER A 406 -13.11 -0.58 8.73
CA SER A 406 -14.34 0.04 8.23
C SER A 406 -14.96 -0.70 7.02
N ARG A 407 -14.13 -1.38 6.21
CA ARG A 407 -14.54 -2.01 4.95
C ARG A 407 -14.60 -3.55 5.00
N VAL A 408 -14.31 -4.20 6.13
CA VAL A 408 -14.26 -5.68 6.21
C VAL A 408 -15.59 -6.35 5.84
N ARG A 409 -16.72 -5.71 6.14
CA ARG A 409 -18.06 -6.16 5.70
C ARG A 409 -18.15 -6.32 4.19
N TYR A 410 -17.61 -5.37 3.41
CA TYR A 410 -17.63 -5.44 1.95
C TYR A 410 -16.73 -6.54 1.42
N VAL A 411 -15.64 -6.87 2.12
CA VAL A 411 -14.78 -8.00 1.77
C VAL A 411 -15.50 -9.32 2.02
N LEU A 412 -16.19 -9.48 3.16
CA LEU A 412 -17.02 -10.65 3.42
C LEU A 412 -18.13 -10.82 2.36
N GLN A 413 -18.84 -9.75 2.03
CA GLN A 413 -19.85 -9.78 0.96
C GLN A 413 -19.22 -10.12 -0.40
N GLY A 414 -18.09 -9.49 -0.74
CA GLY A 414 -17.37 -9.76 -1.99
C GLY A 414 -16.93 -11.21 -2.11
N LEU A 415 -16.48 -11.85 -1.02
CA LEU A 415 -16.15 -13.28 -0.99
C LEU A 415 -17.36 -14.14 -1.33
N LEU A 416 -18.53 -13.84 -0.76
CA LEU A 416 -19.76 -14.55 -1.08
C LEU A 416 -20.20 -14.35 -2.54
N ASP A 417 -20.09 -13.13 -3.06
CA ASP A 417 -20.49 -12.78 -4.43
C ASP A 417 -19.63 -13.54 -5.47
N ILE A 418 -18.38 -13.85 -5.16
CA ILE A 418 -17.50 -14.69 -5.99
C ILE A 418 -17.63 -16.20 -5.68
N GLY A 419 -18.62 -16.59 -4.87
CA GLY A 419 -18.91 -17.97 -4.50
C GLY A 419 -17.87 -18.62 -3.60
N MET A 420 -17.15 -17.85 -2.76
CA MET A 420 -16.21 -18.38 -1.78
C MET A 420 -16.94 -18.77 -0.48
N PRO A 421 -16.86 -20.02 -0.01
CA PRO A 421 -17.32 -20.40 1.31
C PRO A 421 -16.47 -19.73 2.40
N VAL A 422 -17.14 -19.20 3.43
CA VAL A 422 -16.51 -18.49 4.54
C VAL A 422 -17.00 -19.03 5.88
N GLY A 423 -16.10 -19.18 6.84
CA GLY A 423 -16.43 -19.57 8.20
C GLY A 423 -15.67 -18.80 9.26
N VAL A 424 -16.10 -18.93 10.51
CA VAL A 424 -15.42 -18.36 11.68
C VAL A 424 -14.97 -19.47 12.63
N ILE A 425 -13.75 -19.34 13.15
CA ILE A 425 -13.22 -20.14 14.24
C ILE A 425 -12.74 -19.21 15.34
N THR A 426 -13.27 -19.37 16.55
CA THR A 426 -12.92 -18.52 17.69
C THR A 426 -12.73 -19.32 18.97
N ASN A 427 -11.83 -18.87 19.85
CA ASN A 427 -11.68 -19.41 21.21
C ASN A 427 -12.75 -18.86 22.19
N ARG A 428 -13.63 -17.97 21.73
CA ARG A 428 -14.75 -17.44 22.51
C ARG A 428 -15.83 -18.48 22.71
N ASP A 429 -16.49 -18.43 23.85
CA ASP A 429 -17.65 -19.28 24.11
C ASP A 429 -18.83 -18.85 23.23
N ARG A 430 -19.63 -19.81 22.80
CA ARG A 430 -20.70 -19.63 21.81
C ARG A 430 -21.73 -18.57 22.23
N GLU A 431 -22.03 -18.48 23.52
CA GLU A 431 -22.98 -17.47 24.04
C GLU A 431 -22.54 -16.03 23.74
N PHE A 432 -21.24 -15.74 23.84
CA PHE A 432 -20.70 -14.40 23.60
C PHE A 432 -20.59 -14.13 22.11
N PHE A 433 -20.09 -15.11 21.36
CA PHE A 433 -19.91 -14.99 19.92
C PHE A 433 -21.23 -14.71 19.20
N ILE A 434 -22.32 -15.41 19.54
CA ILE A 434 -23.62 -15.20 18.89
C ILE A 434 -24.15 -13.79 19.15
N ALA A 435 -23.98 -13.27 20.38
CA ALA A 435 -24.43 -11.93 20.71
C ALA A 435 -23.62 -10.85 19.96
N GLU A 436 -22.29 -11.00 19.90
CA GLU A 436 -21.41 -10.13 19.11
C GLU A 436 -21.73 -10.18 17.62
N LEU A 437 -21.93 -11.38 17.07
CA LEU A 437 -22.23 -11.61 15.66
C LEU A 437 -23.55 -10.96 15.22
N ALA A 438 -24.55 -10.95 16.10
CA ALA A 438 -25.86 -10.34 15.85
C ALA A 438 -25.83 -8.80 15.88
N ASN A 439 -24.73 -8.20 16.37
CA ASN A 439 -24.62 -6.76 16.55
C ASN A 439 -23.16 -6.27 16.38
N VAL A 440 -22.69 -6.35 15.14
CA VAL A 440 -21.44 -5.70 14.72
C VAL A 440 -21.78 -4.29 14.23
N ASN A 441 -21.54 -3.29 15.07
CA ASN A 441 -21.88 -1.88 14.83
C ASN A 441 -23.34 -1.67 14.39
N GLY A 442 -24.28 -2.33 15.08
CA GLY A 442 -25.72 -2.23 14.81
C GLY A 442 -26.23 -3.14 13.68
N GLU A 443 -25.37 -3.99 13.12
CA GLU A 443 -25.71 -4.87 12.01
C GLU A 443 -25.51 -6.34 12.37
N ASP A 444 -26.36 -7.20 11.81
CA ASP A 444 -26.23 -8.66 11.93
C ASP A 444 -25.30 -9.20 10.85
N TRP A 445 -24.25 -9.92 11.28
CA TRP A 445 -23.24 -10.52 10.41
C TRP A 445 -23.40 -12.05 10.28
N SER A 446 -24.44 -12.63 10.89
CA SER A 446 -24.68 -14.09 10.84
C SER A 446 -24.83 -14.64 9.42
N GLY A 447 -25.37 -13.83 8.50
CA GLY A 447 -25.54 -14.20 7.10
C GLY A 447 -24.25 -14.38 6.30
N PHE A 448 -23.09 -13.94 6.83
CA PHE A 448 -21.81 -14.05 6.12
C PHE A 448 -21.15 -15.43 6.22
N PHE A 449 -21.46 -16.20 7.26
CA PHE A 449 -20.68 -17.39 7.62
C PHE A 449 -21.51 -18.67 7.47
N GLN A 450 -21.04 -19.60 6.64
CA GLN A 450 -21.69 -20.90 6.50
C GLN A 450 -21.35 -21.84 7.67
N VAL A 451 -20.26 -21.58 8.39
CA VAL A 451 -19.89 -22.30 9.61
C VAL A 451 -19.37 -21.35 10.69
N SER A 452 -19.64 -21.66 11.95
CA SER A 452 -19.05 -20.97 13.09
C SER A 452 -18.71 -21.97 14.19
N ILE A 453 -17.42 -22.09 14.51
CA ILE A 453 -16.87 -22.96 15.56
C ILE A 453 -16.33 -22.09 16.71
N CYS A 454 -16.94 -22.23 17.87
CA CYS A 454 -16.62 -21.53 19.11
C CYS A 454 -15.72 -22.41 20.02
N GLY A 455 -15.16 -21.82 21.07
CA GLY A 455 -14.19 -22.46 21.95
C GLY A 455 -14.77 -23.57 22.84
N ASP A 456 -16.09 -23.58 23.01
CA ASP A 456 -16.87 -24.58 23.74
C ASP A 456 -17.50 -25.65 22.82
N ASP A 457 -17.25 -25.57 21.51
CA ASP A 457 -17.71 -26.57 20.55
C ASP A 457 -16.77 -27.78 20.39
N THR A 458 -15.55 -27.68 20.90
CA THR A 458 -14.50 -28.71 20.82
C THR A 458 -13.86 -28.92 22.18
N GLU A 459 -13.28 -30.11 22.40
CA GLU A 459 -12.58 -30.43 23.66
C GLU A 459 -11.33 -29.55 23.82
N LYS A 460 -10.60 -29.34 22.71
CA LYS A 460 -9.40 -28.51 22.67
C LYS A 460 -9.64 -27.28 21.80
N ARG A 461 -9.23 -26.13 22.32
CA ARG A 461 -9.23 -24.82 21.64
C ARG A 461 -7.95 -24.63 20.84
N LYS A 462 -7.91 -23.66 19.92
CA LYS A 462 -6.65 -23.21 19.31
C LYS A 462 -5.61 -22.93 20.41
N PRO A 463 -4.35 -23.40 20.27
CA PRO A 463 -3.67 -23.76 19.01
C PRO A 463 -3.90 -25.20 18.50
N HIS A 464 -4.72 -26.01 19.15
CA HIS A 464 -5.05 -27.35 18.66
C HIS A 464 -5.92 -27.30 17.39
N THR A 465 -5.86 -28.36 16.58
CA THR A 465 -6.48 -28.42 15.25
C THR A 465 -7.97 -28.79 15.28
N ASP A 466 -8.52 -29.16 16.44
CA ASP A 466 -9.88 -29.67 16.61
C ASP A 466 -10.95 -28.75 16.00
N GLN A 467 -10.82 -27.44 16.17
CA GLN A 467 -11.79 -26.47 15.61
C GLN A 467 -11.70 -26.36 14.09
N LEU A 468 -10.49 -26.45 13.53
CA LEU A 468 -10.27 -26.48 12.08
C LEU A 468 -10.82 -27.77 11.47
N GLN A 469 -10.56 -28.91 12.12
CA GLN A 469 -11.09 -30.21 11.69
C GLN A 469 -12.62 -30.20 11.67
N LYS A 470 -13.25 -29.74 12.76
CA LYS A 470 -14.71 -29.63 12.85
C LYS A 470 -15.29 -28.71 11.77
N ALA A 471 -14.61 -27.62 11.43
CA ALA A 471 -15.05 -26.71 10.38
C ALA A 471 -15.03 -27.36 8.99
N VAL A 472 -13.94 -28.04 8.62
CA VAL A 472 -13.84 -28.69 7.29
C VAL A 472 -14.76 -29.90 7.16
N ASP A 473 -15.00 -30.64 8.25
CA ASP A 473 -15.97 -31.74 8.28
C ASP A 473 -17.38 -31.28 7.91
N MET A 474 -17.77 -30.05 8.28
CA MET A 474 -19.08 -29.48 7.91
C MET A 474 -19.22 -29.13 6.43
N PHE A 475 -18.10 -29.05 5.71
CA PHE A 475 -18.08 -28.85 4.25
C PHE A 475 -17.77 -30.14 3.48
N ASP A 476 -17.65 -31.30 4.17
CA ASP A 476 -17.17 -32.56 3.59
C ASP A 476 -15.79 -32.40 2.89
N MET A 477 -14.92 -31.57 3.48
CA MET A 477 -13.59 -31.24 2.95
C MET A 477 -12.46 -31.80 3.85
N PRO A 478 -11.32 -32.22 3.27
CA PRO A 478 -10.13 -32.53 4.06
C PRO A 478 -9.38 -31.24 4.47
N LEU A 479 -8.57 -31.34 5.53
CA LEU A 479 -7.54 -30.33 5.79
C LEU A 479 -6.48 -30.35 4.68
N ALA A 480 -6.29 -29.22 4.00
CA ALA A 480 -5.36 -29.07 2.89
C ALA A 480 -4.95 -27.61 2.70
N GLU A 481 -3.90 -27.38 1.90
CA GLU A 481 -3.35 -26.04 1.61
C GLU A 481 -4.34 -25.09 0.89
N ASP A 482 -5.40 -25.59 0.26
CA ASP A 482 -6.47 -24.76 -0.31
C ASP A 482 -7.56 -24.38 0.71
N VAL A 483 -7.48 -24.87 1.95
CA VAL A 483 -8.19 -24.27 3.08
C VAL A 483 -7.30 -23.17 3.65
N TRP A 484 -7.84 -21.96 3.75
CA TRP A 484 -7.11 -20.82 4.32
C TRP A 484 -7.63 -20.53 5.71
N TYR A 485 -6.72 -20.33 6.66
CA TYR A 485 -7.05 -19.80 7.97
C TYR A 485 -6.41 -18.43 8.18
N VAL A 486 -7.25 -17.43 8.41
CA VAL A 486 -6.87 -16.02 8.57
C VAL A 486 -7.01 -15.63 10.03
N GLY A 487 -5.93 -15.18 10.66
CA GLY A 487 -5.95 -14.76 12.07
C GLY A 487 -4.78 -13.84 12.43
N ASP A 488 -4.91 -13.11 13.53
CA ASP A 488 -3.98 -12.07 13.98
C ASP A 488 -2.98 -12.56 15.04
N SER A 489 -3.09 -13.81 15.49
CA SER A 489 -2.28 -14.32 16.60
C SER A 489 -1.35 -15.46 16.19
N THR A 490 -0.27 -15.64 16.97
CA THR A 490 0.60 -16.83 16.83
C THR A 490 -0.15 -18.13 17.08
N THR A 491 -1.22 -18.09 17.88
CA THR A 491 -2.10 -19.23 18.14
C THR A 491 -2.82 -19.69 16.88
N ASP A 492 -3.24 -18.74 16.03
CA ASP A 492 -3.88 -19.02 14.75
C ASP A 492 -2.91 -19.62 13.76
N THR A 493 -1.71 -19.04 13.66
CA THR A 493 -0.62 -19.57 12.82
C THR A 493 -0.24 -21.00 13.23
N ILE A 494 -0.09 -21.28 14.54
CA ILE A 494 0.23 -22.62 15.01
C ILE A 494 -0.90 -23.60 14.67
N ALA A 495 -2.16 -23.22 14.88
CA ALA A 495 -3.31 -24.06 14.53
C ALA A 495 -3.34 -24.39 13.03
N ALA A 496 -3.18 -23.37 12.17
CA ALA A 496 -3.17 -23.52 10.72
C ALA A 496 -2.03 -24.43 10.25
N LYS A 497 -0.80 -24.13 10.67
CA LYS A 497 0.39 -24.89 10.24
C LYS A 497 0.37 -26.33 10.77
N THR A 498 -0.17 -26.56 11.98
CA THR A 498 -0.31 -27.92 12.53
C THR A 498 -1.40 -28.70 11.79
N ALA A 499 -2.47 -28.03 11.37
CA ALA A 499 -3.54 -28.64 10.57
C ALA A 499 -3.13 -28.89 9.10
N GLY A 500 -2.04 -28.30 8.62
CA GLY A 500 -1.62 -28.41 7.22
C GLY A 500 -2.46 -27.56 6.26
N VAL A 501 -3.07 -26.49 6.77
CA VAL A 501 -3.83 -25.51 5.97
C VAL A 501 -2.99 -24.24 5.76
N THR A 502 -3.36 -23.41 4.78
CA THR A 502 -2.63 -22.15 4.52
C THR A 502 -2.86 -21.17 5.66
N SER A 503 -1.78 -20.71 6.27
CA SER A 503 -1.78 -19.72 7.35
C SER A 503 -1.65 -18.31 6.77
N VAL A 504 -2.72 -17.52 6.85
CA VAL A 504 -2.72 -16.09 6.51
C VAL A 504 -2.66 -15.30 7.82
N PHE A 505 -1.53 -14.66 8.09
CA PHE A 505 -1.40 -13.82 9.26
C PHE A 505 -1.91 -12.41 8.97
N PHE A 506 -2.92 -11.98 9.72
CA PHE A 506 -3.50 -10.65 9.62
C PHE A 506 -2.78 -9.69 10.58
N ASN A 507 -1.87 -8.88 10.04
CA ASN A 507 -1.08 -7.89 10.77
C ASN A 507 -1.84 -6.57 10.95
N GLY A 508 -3.06 -6.62 11.50
CA GLY A 508 -3.89 -5.44 11.74
C GLY A 508 -3.25 -4.42 12.69
N ALA A 509 -2.28 -4.84 13.50
CA ALA A 509 -1.49 -3.98 14.37
C ALA A 509 -0.31 -3.26 13.67
N GLN A 510 -0.10 -3.53 12.38
CA GLN A 510 0.94 -2.89 11.54
C GLN A 510 2.35 -3.05 12.12
N TRP A 511 2.67 -4.25 12.60
CA TRP A 511 4.01 -4.55 13.11
C TRP A 511 5.04 -4.51 11.99
N ASP A 512 6.21 -3.98 12.32
CA ASP A 512 7.34 -3.94 11.39
C ASP A 512 7.99 -5.32 11.22
N GLN A 513 8.80 -5.47 10.17
CA GLN A 513 9.47 -6.74 9.87
C GLN A 513 10.35 -7.27 11.02
N PRO A 514 11.16 -6.45 11.73
CA PRO A 514 11.88 -6.90 12.91
C PRO A 514 10.99 -7.51 14.00
N TRP A 515 9.82 -6.92 14.24
CA TRP A 515 8.86 -7.46 15.20
C TRP A 515 8.23 -8.75 14.69
N LEU A 516 7.81 -8.81 13.42
CA LEU A 516 7.30 -10.04 12.79
C LEU A 516 8.31 -11.20 12.90
N ASN A 517 9.60 -10.93 12.68
CA ASN A 517 10.68 -11.91 12.85
C ASN A 517 10.85 -12.36 14.31
N THR A 518 10.47 -11.53 15.28
CA THR A 518 10.54 -11.85 16.70
C THR A 518 9.42 -12.81 17.10
N ILE A 519 8.20 -12.58 16.60
CA ILE A 519 7.03 -13.43 16.90
C ILE A 519 6.99 -14.71 16.04
N PHE A 520 7.58 -14.69 14.85
CA PHE A 520 7.70 -15.83 13.94
C PHE A 520 9.17 -16.15 13.60
N PRO A 521 9.98 -16.53 14.60
CA PRO A 521 11.42 -16.70 14.41
C PRO A 521 11.77 -17.88 13.50
N GLY A 522 10.87 -18.85 13.29
CA GLY A 522 11.13 -20.09 12.53
C GLY A 522 12.31 -20.90 13.08
N SER A 523 12.56 -20.78 14.39
CA SER A 523 13.62 -21.52 15.06
C SER A 523 13.17 -22.96 15.33
N ALA A 524 14.11 -23.85 15.66
CA ALA A 524 13.75 -25.23 16.06
C ALA A 524 12.76 -25.28 17.24
N ARG A 525 12.77 -24.28 18.12
CA ARG A 525 11.86 -24.17 19.28
C ARG A 525 10.49 -23.59 18.90
N TYR A 526 10.45 -22.69 17.92
CA TYR A 526 9.23 -22.02 17.43
C TYR A 526 9.22 -22.07 15.90
N PRO A 527 8.90 -23.23 15.31
CA PRO A 527 9.11 -23.48 13.88
C PRO A 527 8.00 -22.90 12.99
N HIS A 528 6.84 -22.60 13.55
CA HIS A 528 5.67 -22.18 12.78
C HIS A 528 5.78 -20.72 12.34
N LYS A 529 5.80 -20.52 11.03
CA LYS A 529 5.69 -19.22 10.35
C LYS A 529 4.41 -19.19 9.52
N PRO A 530 3.76 -18.03 9.35
CA PRO A 530 2.66 -17.91 8.41
C PRO A 530 3.15 -18.10 6.98
N ASP A 531 2.25 -18.57 6.12
CA ASP A 531 2.52 -18.73 4.68
C ASP A 531 2.48 -17.38 3.96
N VAL A 532 1.70 -16.44 4.50
CA VAL A 532 1.61 -15.07 4.02
C VAL A 532 1.22 -14.13 5.16
N VAL A 533 1.71 -12.89 5.12
CA VAL A 533 1.30 -11.79 6.01
C VAL A 533 0.54 -10.77 5.18
N VAL A 534 -0.62 -10.33 5.68
CA VAL A 534 -1.41 -9.25 5.10
C VAL A 534 -1.62 -8.18 6.16
N ASN A 535 -1.39 -6.92 5.84
CA ASN A 535 -1.49 -5.81 6.81
C ASN A 535 -2.91 -5.32 7.02
N ASP A 536 -3.78 -5.57 6.04
CA ASP A 536 -5.17 -5.15 6.06
C ASP A 536 -6.04 -6.12 5.23
N PHE A 537 -7.37 -5.94 5.27
CA PHE A 537 -8.25 -6.72 4.38
C PHE A 537 -8.06 -6.35 2.91
N SER A 538 -7.25 -5.32 2.63
CA SER A 538 -6.88 -4.93 1.28
C SER A 538 -6.01 -5.90 0.57
N GLU A 539 -4.84 -6.09 1.15
CA GLU A 539 -3.84 -7.03 0.72
C GLU A 539 -4.45 -8.42 0.72
N PHE A 540 -5.28 -8.75 1.71
CA PHE A 540 -6.01 -10.01 1.77
C PHE A 540 -6.92 -10.24 0.55
N TRP A 541 -7.82 -9.30 0.26
CA TRP A 541 -8.73 -9.43 -0.87
C TRP A 541 -7.97 -9.51 -2.20
N ALA A 542 -6.97 -8.65 -2.40
CA ALA A 542 -6.12 -8.68 -3.58
C ALA A 542 -5.40 -10.03 -3.75
N LEU A 543 -4.90 -10.60 -2.65
CA LEU A 543 -4.24 -11.90 -2.60
C LEU A 543 -5.18 -13.03 -3.02
N VAL A 544 -6.41 -13.07 -2.48
CA VAL A 544 -7.43 -14.08 -2.84
C VAL A 544 -7.70 -14.06 -4.34
N LEU A 545 -7.87 -12.87 -4.91
CA LEU A 545 -8.17 -12.69 -6.33
C LEU A 545 -6.99 -13.09 -7.22
N ALA A 546 -5.78 -12.65 -6.88
CA ALA A 546 -4.56 -13.01 -7.59
C ALA A 546 -4.36 -14.53 -7.67
N CYS A 547 -4.65 -15.25 -6.57
CA CYS A 547 -4.56 -16.70 -6.56
C CYS A 547 -5.64 -17.35 -7.45
N ARG A 548 -6.88 -16.84 -7.45
CA ARG A 548 -7.96 -17.39 -8.29
C ARG A 548 -7.70 -17.22 -9.80
N HIS A 549 -7.12 -16.10 -10.24
CA HIS A 549 -6.79 -15.90 -11.66
C HIS A 549 -5.75 -16.91 -12.17
N LYS A 550 -4.76 -17.31 -11.34
CA LYS A 550 -3.80 -18.39 -11.70
C LYS A 550 -4.50 -19.72 -12.03
N LYS A 551 -5.66 -20.02 -11.43
CA LYS A 551 -6.45 -21.23 -11.71
C LYS A 551 -7.12 -21.21 -13.09
N GLN A 552 -7.46 -20.03 -13.61
CA GLN A 552 -8.09 -19.88 -14.93
C GLN A 552 -7.07 -19.88 -16.09
N GLY A 553 -5.80 -19.56 -15.81
CA GLY A 553 -4.72 -19.53 -16.82
C GLY A 553 -4.12 -20.89 -17.21
N PHE A 554 -4.44 -21.97 -16.49
CA PHE A 554 -3.93 -23.34 -16.77
C PHE A 554 -4.88 -24.21 -17.62
N GLY A 555 -5.85 -23.59 -18.27
CA GLY A 555 -6.84 -24.27 -19.12
C GLY A 555 -6.99 -23.65 -20.49
N ARG A 556 -5.90 -23.44 -21.24
CA ARG A 556 -5.90 -23.32 -22.70
C ARG A 556 -4.62 -23.87 -23.31
#